data_AF-A0A8J7YB15-F1
#
_entry.id   AF-A0A8J7YB15-F1
#
_cell.length_a   1.000
_cell.length_b   1.000
_cell.length_c   1.000
_cell.angle_alpha   90.00
_cell.angle_beta   90.00
_cell.angle_gamma   90.00
#
_symmetry.space_group_name_H-M   'P 1'
#
loop_
_entity.id
_entity.type
_entity.pdbx_description
1 polymer ?
#
loop_
_entity_poly.entity_id
_entity_poly.type
_entity_poly.pdbx_seq_one_letter_code
_entity_poly.pdbx_strand_id
1 'polypeptide(L)'
;MSQEIGVIGSPEFTTGFRLAGVRKFADVPQDEKDEQLDDAVEEMLGDDDVGIVVMHDDDLEHLSRGVRQNAETSVEPVLVTLGGGTGSGGLRDQIKRAIGIDLMDED
;
A
#
# COMPACT_ATOMS: atom_id res chain seq x y z
N MET A 1 17.30 16.05 9.05
CA MET A 1 17.68 14.68 8.64
C MET A 1 16.97 14.42 7.32
N SER A 2 17.59 13.72 6.38
CA SER A 2 16.87 13.30 5.16
C SER A 2 16.06 12.05 5.50
N GLN A 3 14.74 12.11 5.32
CA GLN A 3 13.87 10.93 5.47
C GLN A 3 14.13 9.92 4.34
N GLU A 4 13.93 8.64 4.64
CA GLU A 4 14.09 7.50 3.74
C GLU A 4 12.73 6.93 3.31
N ILE A 5 12.77 5.99 2.35
CA ILE A 5 11.61 5.22 1.90
C ILE A 5 11.58 3.90 2.65
N GLY A 6 10.44 3.58 3.27
CA GLY A 6 10.09 2.26 3.81
C GLY A 6 9.25 1.48 2.80
N VAL A 7 9.48 0.18 2.66
CA VAL A 7 8.71 -0.68 1.75
C VAL A 7 8.20 -1.90 2.50
N ILE A 8 6.90 -2.16 2.43
CA ILE A 8 6.26 -3.30 3.10
C ILE A 8 5.62 -4.17 2.03
N GLY A 9 5.83 -5.48 2.12
CA GLY A 9 5.19 -6.44 1.24
C GLY A 9 5.94 -7.76 1.18
N SER A 10 5.61 -8.60 0.20
CA SER A 10 6.29 -9.88 0.04
C SER A 10 7.77 -9.72 -0.29
N PRO A 11 8.62 -10.73 0.02
CA PRO A 11 10.04 -10.70 -0.36
C PRO A 11 10.26 -10.47 -1.87
N GLU A 12 9.36 -10.97 -2.71
CA GLU A 12 9.40 -10.75 -4.16
C GLU A 12 9.15 -9.28 -4.51
N PHE A 13 8.20 -8.64 -3.82
CA PHE A 13 7.88 -7.22 -4.00
C PHE A 13 9.02 -6.31 -3.54
N THR A 14 9.60 -6.57 -2.37
CA THR A 14 10.66 -5.74 -1.77
C THR A 14 12.01 -5.90 -2.48
N THR A 15 12.24 -7.02 -3.18
CA THR A 15 13.52 -7.31 -3.86
C THR A 15 13.94 -6.21 -4.84
N GLY A 16 13.01 -5.68 -5.64
CA GLY A 16 13.32 -4.61 -6.61
C GLY A 16 13.81 -3.32 -5.92
N PHE A 17 13.17 -2.96 -4.80
CA PHE A 17 13.54 -1.79 -4.00
C PHE A 17 14.89 -1.97 -3.31
N ARG A 18 15.19 -3.17 -2.81
CA ARG A 18 16.49 -3.48 -2.22
C ARG A 18 17.62 -3.32 -3.25
N LEU A 19 17.40 -3.78 -4.48
CA LEU A 19 18.36 -3.57 -5.58
C LEU A 19 18.51 -2.11 -5.97
N ALA A 20 17.46 -1.30 -5.82
CA ALA A 20 17.49 0.14 -6.03
C ALA A 20 18.14 0.94 -4.88
N GLY A 21 18.57 0.27 -3.81
CA GLY A 21 19.26 0.89 -2.68
C GLY A 21 18.37 1.31 -1.53
N VAL A 22 17.09 0.90 -1.52
CA VAL A 22 16.19 1.11 -0.38
C VAL A 22 16.62 0.23 0.79
N ARG A 23 16.66 0.83 1.99
CA ARG A 23 17.22 0.21 3.20
C ARG A 23 16.18 -0.22 4.22
N LYS A 24 15.09 0.52 4.34
CA LYS A 24 13.99 0.24 5.27
C LYS A 24 12.97 -0.62 4.53
N PHE A 25 12.79 -1.86 4.98
CA PHE A 25 11.80 -2.76 4.41
C PHE A 25 11.29 -3.74 5.46
N ALA A 26 10.03 -4.14 5.32
CA ALA A 26 9.40 -5.21 6.07
C ALA A 26 8.99 -6.31 5.08
N ASP A 27 9.66 -7.46 5.19
CA ASP A 27 9.39 -8.63 4.37
C ASP A 27 8.27 -9.46 5.04
N VAL A 28 7.06 -9.40 4.49
CA VAL A 28 5.87 -10.11 5.01
C VAL A 28 5.44 -11.19 4.00
N PRO A 29 5.67 -12.48 4.29
CA PRO A 29 5.23 -13.57 3.41
C PRO A 29 3.71 -13.55 3.16
N GLN A 30 3.30 -13.99 1.97
CA GLN A 30 1.89 -13.95 1.54
C GLN A 30 0.95 -14.69 2.50
N ASP A 31 1.39 -15.83 3.01
CA ASP A 31 0.69 -16.70 3.95
C ASP A 31 0.64 -16.18 5.39
N GLU A 32 1.40 -15.13 5.69
CA GLU A 32 1.53 -14.54 7.03
C GLU A 32 0.98 -13.10 7.11
N LYS A 33 0.44 -12.57 5.99
CA LYS A 33 -0.02 -11.18 5.90
C LYS A 33 -1.10 -10.81 6.91
N ASP A 34 -2.10 -11.66 7.08
CA ASP A 34 -3.20 -11.40 8.02
C ASP A 34 -2.73 -11.31 9.48
N GLU A 35 -1.55 -11.85 9.79
CA GLU A 35 -0.99 -11.89 11.15
C GLU A 35 0.09 -10.82 11.38
N GLN A 36 0.87 -10.48 10.35
CA GLN A 36 2.08 -9.66 10.52
C GLN A 36 2.01 -8.28 9.84
N LEU A 37 1.08 -8.06 8.91
CA LEU A 37 1.07 -6.83 8.13
C LEU A 37 0.70 -5.61 9.00
N ASP A 38 -0.17 -5.79 9.98
CA ASP A 38 -0.52 -4.73 10.93
C ASP A 38 0.72 -4.24 11.69
N ASP A 39 1.45 -5.15 12.33
CA ASP A 39 2.67 -4.83 13.09
C ASP A 39 3.73 -4.17 12.19
N ALA A 40 3.92 -4.68 10.96
CA ALA A 40 4.88 -4.13 10.00
C ALA A 40 4.53 -2.69 9.59
N VAL A 41 3.24 -2.40 9.39
CA VAL A 41 2.78 -1.04 9.07
C VAL A 41 2.92 -0.12 10.26
N GLU A 42 2.50 -0.54 11.45
CA GLU A 42 2.64 0.29 12.65
C GLU A 42 4.09 0.62 12.97
N GLU A 43 5.02 -0.34 12.82
CA GLU A 43 6.45 -0.12 13.00
C GLU A 43 7.00 0.92 12.00
N MET A 44 6.66 0.78 10.72
CA MET A 44 7.13 1.72 9.68
C MET A 44 6.51 3.11 9.79
N LEU A 45 5.24 3.21 10.18
CA LEU A 45 4.58 4.50 10.42
C LEU A 45 5.14 5.21 11.67
N GLY A 46 5.65 4.45 12.64
CA GLY A 46 6.26 4.97 13.86
C GLY A 46 7.75 5.32 13.74
N ASP A 47 8.38 5.05 12.60
CA ASP A 47 9.80 5.33 12.36
C ASP A 47 10.00 6.77 11.85
N ASP A 48 10.53 7.64 12.72
CA ASP A 48 10.80 9.06 12.40
C ASP A 48 11.79 9.26 11.23
N ASP A 49 12.58 8.23 10.89
CA ASP A 49 13.49 8.27 9.74
C ASP A 49 12.77 7.97 8.41
N VAL A 50 11.54 7.46 8.44
CA VAL A 50 10.74 7.13 7.26
C VAL A 50 9.85 8.31 6.89
N GLY A 51 9.90 8.74 5.63
CA GLY A 51 9.04 9.81 5.10
C GLY A 51 7.99 9.32 4.10
N ILE A 52 8.24 8.16 3.48
CA ILE A 52 7.34 7.54 2.51
C ILE A 52 7.28 6.04 2.82
N VAL A 53 6.06 5.51 2.96
CA VAL A 53 5.80 4.07 3.08
C VAL A 53 5.20 3.58 1.76
N VAL A 54 5.79 2.54 1.18
CA VAL A 54 5.31 1.92 -0.06
C VAL A 54 4.74 0.54 0.23
N MET A 55 3.53 0.27 -0.26
CA MET A 55 2.85 -1.02 -0.11
C MET A 55 2.23 -1.47 -1.43
N HIS A 56 1.88 -2.76 -1.54
CA HIS A 56 0.96 -3.19 -2.58
C HIS A 56 -0.47 -2.75 -2.22
N ASP A 57 -1.27 -2.34 -3.19
CA ASP A 57 -2.65 -1.89 -2.95
C ASP A 57 -3.53 -3.02 -2.39
N ASP A 58 -3.41 -4.21 -2.98
CA ASP A 58 -4.08 -5.43 -2.48
C ASP A 58 -3.71 -5.73 -1.03
N ASP A 59 -2.52 -5.34 -0.54
CA ASP A 59 -2.11 -5.63 0.84
C ASP A 59 -2.93 -4.82 1.86
N LEU A 60 -3.55 -3.71 1.45
CA LEU A 60 -4.44 -2.93 2.33
C LEU A 60 -5.69 -3.72 2.77
N GLU A 61 -6.07 -4.78 2.06
CA GLU A 61 -7.22 -5.59 2.42
C GLU A 61 -6.96 -6.51 3.63
N HIS A 62 -5.70 -6.80 3.91
CA HIS A 62 -5.25 -7.60 5.06
C HIS A 62 -5.09 -6.78 6.34
N LEU A 63 -5.03 -5.46 6.22
CA LEU A 63 -4.90 -4.57 7.37
C LEU A 63 -6.18 -4.53 8.19
N SER A 64 -6.03 -4.50 9.52
CA SER A 64 -7.15 -4.17 10.37
C SER A 64 -7.63 -2.75 10.10
N ARG A 65 -8.92 -2.51 10.39
CA ARG A 65 -9.55 -1.20 10.13
C ARG A 65 -8.83 -0.04 10.78
N GLY A 66 -8.24 -0.27 11.97
CA GLY A 66 -7.51 0.76 12.71
C GLY A 66 -6.21 1.12 12.02
N VAL A 67 -5.37 0.12 11.74
CA VAL A 67 -4.08 0.30 11.07
C VAL A 67 -4.25 0.90 9.68
N ARG A 68 -5.21 0.39 8.91
CA ARG A 68 -5.55 0.94 7.59
C ARG A 68 -5.93 2.43 7.66
N GLN A 69 -6.81 2.80 8.59
CA GLN A 69 -7.22 4.19 8.74
C GLN A 69 -6.05 5.10 9.16
N ASN A 70 -5.18 4.61 10.05
CA ASN A 70 -3.98 5.34 10.44
C ASN A 70 -3.05 5.54 9.23
N ALA A 71 -2.80 4.49 8.45
CA ALA A 71 -1.95 4.56 7.26
C ALA A 71 -2.52 5.50 6.18
N GLU A 72 -3.82 5.44 5.91
CA GLU A 72 -4.50 6.30 4.90
C GLU A 72 -4.57 7.77 5.33
N THR A 73 -4.54 8.07 6.63
CA THR A 73 -4.62 9.45 7.15
C THR A 73 -3.26 10.01 7.58
N SER A 74 -2.21 9.20 7.52
CA SER A 74 -0.85 9.61 7.83
C SER A 74 -0.32 10.62 6.82
N VAL A 75 0.21 11.74 7.33
CA VAL A 75 0.85 12.79 6.53
C VAL A 75 2.37 12.64 6.55
N GLU A 76 2.91 12.09 7.63
CA GLU A 76 4.34 11.86 7.86
C GLU A 76 4.47 10.55 8.66
N PRO A 77 4.84 9.41 8.04
CA PRO A 77 5.17 9.23 6.61
C PRO A 77 3.94 9.18 5.68
N VAL A 78 4.14 9.51 4.40
CA VAL A 78 3.11 9.41 3.34
C VAL A 78 3.00 7.97 2.85
N LEU A 79 1.79 7.40 2.84
CA LEU A 79 1.52 6.10 2.23
C LEU A 79 1.39 6.21 0.70
N VAL A 80 2.10 5.34 -0.03
CA VAL A 80 2.01 5.17 -1.48
C VAL A 80 1.70 3.70 -1.78
N THR A 81 0.57 3.42 -2.42
CA THR A 81 0.26 2.06 -2.88
C THR A 81 0.61 1.84 -4.34
N LEU A 82 1.09 0.64 -4.66
CA LEU A 82 1.45 0.20 -6.00
C LEU A 82 0.62 -1.04 -6.36
N GLY A 83 0.24 -1.18 -7.63
CA GLY A 83 -0.61 -2.30 -8.08
C GLY A 83 -2.11 -1.98 -8.06
N GLY A 84 -2.51 -0.89 -7.40
CA GLY A 84 -3.88 -0.36 -7.44
C GLY A 84 -4.18 0.34 -8.75
N GLY A 85 -4.38 -0.43 -9.83
CA GLY A 85 -4.91 0.12 -11.08
C GLY A 85 -4.27 -0.37 -12.37
N THR A 86 -4.32 -1.66 -12.62
CA THR A 86 -4.38 -2.17 -14.01
C THR A 86 -5.55 -3.12 -14.14
N GLY A 87 -6.76 -2.55 -14.22
CA GLY A 87 -7.94 -3.36 -14.46
C GLY A 87 -9.26 -2.63 -14.46
N SER A 88 -9.37 -1.41 -15.00
CA SER A 88 -10.64 -0.76 -15.36
C SER A 88 -11.72 -0.53 -14.27
N GLY A 89 -11.61 -1.10 -13.07
CA GLY A 89 -12.66 -1.09 -12.04
C GLY A 89 -12.78 0.24 -11.31
N GLY A 90 -11.68 0.76 -10.75
CA GLY A 90 -11.73 1.98 -9.93
C GLY A 90 -12.21 3.24 -10.69
N LEU A 91 -11.71 3.45 -11.91
CA LEU A 91 -12.18 4.55 -12.76
C LEU A 91 -13.62 4.32 -13.24
N ARG A 92 -13.99 3.09 -13.58
CA ARG A 92 -15.37 2.73 -13.95
C ARG A 92 -16.33 2.96 -12.80
N ASP A 93 -15.99 2.56 -11.59
CA ASP A 93 -16.84 2.75 -10.41
C ASP A 93 -16.97 4.25 -10.06
N GLN A 94 -15.91 5.03 -10.23
CA GLN A 94 -15.98 6.49 -10.11
C GLN A 94 -16.87 7.12 -11.21
N ILE A 95 -16.74 6.69 -12.46
CA ILE A 95 -17.58 7.14 -13.58
C ILE A 95 -19.04 6.75 -13.36
N LYS A 96 -19.31 5.50 -12.97
CA LYS A 96 -20.64 4.97 -12.69
C LYS A 96 -21.31 5.68 -11.52
N ARG A 97 -20.56 6.01 -10.46
CA ARG A 97 -21.08 6.74 -9.31
C ARG A 97 -21.33 8.23 -9.61
N ALA A 98 -20.53 8.84 -10.49
CA ALA A 98 -20.66 10.25 -10.85
C ALA A 98 -21.74 10.51 -11.92
N ILE A 99 -21.89 9.61 -12.89
CA ILE A 99 -22.76 9.81 -14.07
C ILE A 99 -24.01 8.92 -14.00
N GLY A 100 -24.00 7.86 -13.18
CA GLY A 100 -25.14 6.97 -12.98
C GLY A 100 -25.35 5.94 -14.09
N ILE A 101 -24.43 5.83 -15.04
CA ILE A 101 -24.50 4.93 -16.20
C ILE A 101 -23.15 4.26 -16.45
N ASP A 102 -23.18 3.02 -16.91
CA ASP A 102 -22.00 2.25 -17.31
C ASP A 102 -21.83 2.42 -18.84
N LEU A 103 -20.72 3.01 -19.29
CA LEU A 103 -20.52 3.38 -20.71
C LEU A 103 -19.85 2.28 -21.54
N MET A 104 -19.58 1.12 -20.94
CA MET A 104 -18.85 -0.01 -21.54
C MET A 104 -19.65 -1.33 -21.44
N ASP A 105 -20.98 -1.26 -21.49
CA ASP A 105 -21.80 -2.45 -21.77
C ASP A 105 -21.68 -2.75 -23.27
N GLU A 106 -20.84 -3.71 -23.63
CA GLU A 106 -20.93 -4.45 -24.90
C GLU A 106 -21.49 -5.84 -24.56
N ASP A 107 -22.59 -6.22 -25.22
CA ASP A 107 -23.31 -7.50 -25.07
C ASP A 107 -22.42 -8.76 -25.11
#